data_AF-A0A1M6X6E7-F1
#
_entry.id   AF-A0A1M6X6E7-F1
#
_cell.length_a   1.000
_cell.length_b   1.000
_cell.length_c   1.000
_cell.angle_alpha   90.00
_cell.angle_beta   90.00
_cell.angle_gamma   90.00
#
_symmetry.space_group_name_H-M   'P 1'
#
loop_
_entity.id
_entity.type
_entity.pdbx_description
1 polymer ?
#
loop_
_entity_poly.entity_id
_entity_poly.type
_entity_poly.pdbx_seq_one_letter_code
_entity_poly.pdbx_strand_id
1 'polypeptide(L)'
;MAFWNKINYPRTFIPLGIFCLIVIVIALSWWKAVSLSSGKSFDITPENYQIPVYPKAKVTNRFSRLDRQAKGLDFKVRQNFPARDLRDFYEKEMKALGWSPYQDRKNKKSDRTWMGRVSRSKENPRYIAEYTADWIHYGRLEKARLMLSYSWTDYEDRSKIDYSNNQNLSGTITITPYAKRRFH
;
A
#
# COMPACT_ATOMS: atom_id res chain seq x y z
N MET A 1 -23.25 -71.08 -33.85
CA MET A 1 -23.85 -69.93 -33.12
C MET A 1 -23.19 -69.83 -31.75
N ALA A 2 -22.61 -68.65 -31.49
CA ALA A 2 -22.06 -68.06 -30.26
C ALA A 2 -21.73 -68.94 -29.03
N PHE A 3 -20.43 -69.13 -28.78
CA PHE A 3 -19.85 -69.43 -27.46
C PHE A 3 -19.74 -68.13 -26.64
N TRP A 4 -20.47 -68.01 -25.54
CA TRP A 4 -20.28 -66.94 -24.55
C TRP A 4 -19.40 -67.45 -23.41
N ASN A 5 -18.16 -66.97 -23.37
CA ASN A 5 -17.23 -67.20 -22.26
C ASN A 5 -17.64 -66.33 -21.06
N LYS A 6 -18.09 -66.96 -19.96
CA LYS A 6 -18.31 -66.28 -18.68
C LYS A 6 -16.95 -65.97 -18.05
N ILE A 7 -16.53 -64.72 -18.11
CA ILE A 7 -15.36 -64.22 -17.37
C ILE A 7 -15.77 -64.08 -15.89
N ASN A 8 -15.29 -65.01 -15.05
CA ASN A 8 -15.42 -64.94 -13.60
C ASN A 8 -14.42 -63.91 -13.07
N TYR A 9 -14.90 -62.72 -12.72
CA TYR A 9 -14.10 -61.74 -11.99
C TYR A 9 -13.96 -62.17 -10.52
N PRO A 10 -12.73 -62.28 -9.97
CA PRO A 10 -12.55 -62.56 -8.56
C PRO A 10 -13.10 -61.40 -7.72
N ARG A 11 -13.99 -61.73 -6.76
CA ARG A 11 -14.71 -60.79 -5.86
C ARG A 11 -13.79 -59.94 -4.95
N THR A 12 -12.47 -60.11 -5.03
CA THR A 12 -11.48 -59.38 -4.25
C THR A 12 -11.01 -58.07 -4.87
N PHE A 13 -11.38 -57.75 -6.12
CA PHE A 13 -10.93 -56.51 -6.80
C PHE A 13 -11.77 -55.26 -6.50
N ILE A 14 -13.04 -55.43 -6.12
CA ILE A 14 -13.96 -54.32 -5.81
C ILE A 14 -13.48 -53.47 -4.62
N PRO A 15 -13.01 -54.03 -3.48
CA PRO A 15 -12.57 -53.20 -2.35
C PRO A 15 -11.29 -52.40 -2.66
N LEU A 16 -10.39 -52.92 -3.49
CA LEU A 16 -9.14 -52.23 -3.84
C LEU A 16 -9.39 -51.00 -4.72
N GLY A 17 -10.32 -51.09 -5.66
CA GLY A 17 -10.69 -49.95 -6.52
C GLY A 17 -11.30 -48.79 -5.72
N ILE A 18 -12.15 -49.10 -4.74
CA ILE A 18 -12.77 -48.11 -3.85
C ILE A 18 -11.71 -47.44 -2.96
N PHE A 19 -10.77 -48.23 -2.43
CA PHE A 19 -9.68 -47.70 -1.61
C PHE A 19 -8.78 -46.72 -2.40
N CYS A 20 -8.42 -47.06 -3.63
CA CYS A 20 -7.66 -46.15 -4.50
C CYS A 20 -8.41 -44.84 -4.79
N LEU A 21 -9.73 -44.90 -5.01
CA LEU A 21 -10.55 -43.70 -5.21
C LEU A 21 -10.56 -42.78 -3.97
N ILE A 22 -10.67 -43.34 -2.77
CA ILE A 22 -10.64 -42.57 -1.52
C ILE A 22 -9.29 -41.88 -1.33
N VAL A 23 -8.18 -42.61 -1.57
CA VAL A 23 -6.83 -42.05 -1.48
C VAL A 23 -6.63 -40.90 -2.49
N ILE A 24 -7.15 -41.04 -3.71
CA ILE A 24 -7.09 -39.97 -4.73
C ILE A 24 -7.89 -38.74 -4.29
N VAL A 25 -9.10 -38.91 -3.73
CA VAL A 25 -9.92 -37.79 -3.25
C VAL A 25 -9.26 -37.05 -2.09
N ILE A 26 -8.63 -37.78 -1.16
CA ILE A 26 -7.86 -37.18 -0.07
C ILE A 26 -6.64 -36.43 -0.64
N ALA A 27 -5.85 -37.05 -1.52
CA ALA A 27 -4.70 -36.40 -2.14
C ALA A 27 -5.09 -35.11 -2.90
N LEU A 28 -6.19 -35.12 -3.66
CA LEU A 28 -6.72 -33.93 -4.36
C LEU A 28 -7.20 -32.84 -3.40
N SER A 29 -7.78 -33.23 -2.26
CA SER A 29 -8.23 -32.27 -1.23
C SER A 29 -7.05 -31.57 -0.57
N TRP A 30 -5.97 -32.31 -0.29
CA TRP A 30 -4.73 -31.76 0.25
C TRP A 30 -4.01 -30.90 -0.78
N TRP A 31 -4.05 -31.25 -2.08
CA TRP A 31 -3.47 -30.43 -3.13
C TRP A 31 -4.22 -29.11 -3.33
N LYS A 32 -5.56 -29.09 -3.17
CA LYS A 32 -6.34 -27.85 -3.16
C LYS A 32 -6.06 -26.98 -1.93
N ALA A 33 -5.88 -27.58 -0.75
CA ALA A 33 -5.53 -26.81 0.45
C ALA A 33 -4.12 -26.19 0.37
N VAL A 34 -3.15 -26.92 -0.21
CA VAL A 34 -1.76 -26.45 -0.39
C VAL A 34 -1.64 -25.44 -1.55
N SER A 35 -2.45 -25.54 -2.59
CA SER A 35 -2.50 -24.53 -3.67
C SER A 35 -3.31 -23.28 -3.33
N LEU A 36 -4.04 -23.27 -2.21
CA LEU A 36 -4.60 -22.05 -1.61
C LEU A 36 -3.64 -21.37 -0.61
N SER A 37 -2.64 -22.09 -0.07
CA SER A 37 -1.63 -21.53 0.83
C SER A 37 -0.32 -21.14 0.14
N SER A 38 -0.04 -21.67 -1.05
CA SER A 38 1.00 -21.12 -1.92
C SER A 38 0.43 -19.85 -2.55
N GLY A 39 0.96 -18.71 -2.09
CA GLY A 39 0.56 -17.40 -2.54
C GLY A 39 0.52 -17.34 -4.05
N LYS A 40 -0.70 -17.43 -4.61
CA LYS A 40 -0.99 -16.72 -5.84
C LYS A 40 -0.58 -15.29 -5.54
N SER A 41 0.58 -14.88 -6.06
CA SER A 41 0.78 -13.50 -6.46
C SER A 41 -0.42 -13.22 -7.34
N PHE A 42 -1.45 -12.65 -6.72
CA PHE A 42 -2.50 -11.98 -7.43
C PHE A 42 -1.71 -10.96 -8.23
N ASP A 43 -1.52 -11.26 -9.51
CA ASP A 43 -1.03 -10.33 -10.48
C ASP A 43 -2.18 -9.33 -10.64
N ILE A 44 -2.31 -8.48 -9.62
CA ILE A 44 -2.98 -7.20 -9.72
C ILE A 44 -2.04 -6.43 -10.62
N THR A 45 -2.09 -6.70 -11.92
CA THR A 45 -1.67 -5.74 -12.91
C THR A 45 -2.36 -4.45 -12.50
N PRO A 46 -1.60 -3.44 -12.03
CA PRO A 46 -2.22 -2.23 -11.53
C PRO A 46 -2.72 -1.48 -12.75
N GLU A 47 -3.93 -1.79 -13.21
CA GLU A 47 -4.61 -0.93 -14.16
C GLU A 47 -4.72 0.45 -13.51
N ASN A 48 -3.89 1.37 -14.00
CA ASN A 48 -4.01 2.82 -13.96
C ASN A 48 -3.97 3.55 -12.60
N TYR A 49 -3.21 3.08 -11.62
CA TYR A 49 -2.82 3.94 -10.49
C TYR A 49 -1.54 4.71 -10.83
N GLN A 50 -1.67 5.77 -11.64
CA GLN A 50 -0.59 6.73 -11.84
C GLN A 50 -0.52 7.65 -10.61
N ILE A 51 0.22 7.22 -9.59
CA ILE A 51 0.63 8.12 -8.52
C ILE A 51 1.50 9.21 -9.17
N PRO A 52 1.10 10.50 -9.10
CA PRO A 52 1.87 11.57 -9.72
C PRO A 52 3.25 11.65 -9.06
N VAL A 53 4.29 11.64 -9.88
CA VAL A 53 5.68 11.78 -9.44
C VAL A 53 6.11 13.20 -9.71
N TYR A 54 6.51 13.91 -8.65
CA TYR A 54 7.04 15.26 -8.81
C TYR A 54 8.27 15.24 -9.74
N PRO A 55 8.36 16.09 -10.79
CA PRO A 55 9.40 15.96 -11.82
C PRO A 55 10.84 16.04 -11.31
N LYS A 56 11.08 16.74 -10.20
CA LYS A 56 12.41 16.86 -9.58
C LYS A 56 12.70 15.77 -8.54
N ALA A 57 11.75 14.86 -8.31
CA ALA A 57 11.89 13.78 -7.33
C ALA A 57 12.55 12.55 -7.96
N LYS A 58 13.51 11.98 -7.25
CA LYS A 58 14.08 10.66 -7.54
C LYS A 58 13.29 9.62 -6.77
N VAL A 59 12.52 8.79 -7.47
CA VAL A 59 11.84 7.64 -6.87
C VAL A 59 12.90 6.67 -6.35
N THR A 60 12.84 6.34 -5.06
CA THR A 60 13.76 5.40 -4.42
C THR A 60 13.16 4.02 -4.27
N ASN A 61 11.83 3.92 -4.19
CA ASN A 61 11.13 2.65 -4.01
C ASN A 61 9.69 2.74 -4.52
N ARG A 62 9.16 1.64 -5.06
CA ARG A 62 7.73 1.44 -5.34
C ARG A 62 7.29 0.19 -4.59
N PHE A 63 6.19 0.27 -3.87
CA PHE A 63 5.75 -0.84 -3.04
C PHE A 63 4.25 -1.10 -3.17
N SER A 64 3.89 -2.37 -3.00
CA SER A 64 2.53 -2.85 -2.79
C SER A 64 2.56 -3.77 -1.59
N ARG A 65 1.79 -3.42 -0.55
CA ARG A 65 1.70 -4.16 0.71
C ARG A 65 0.35 -4.84 0.80
N LEU A 66 0.35 -6.18 0.73
CA LEU A 66 -0.86 -6.99 0.73
C LEU A 66 -1.62 -6.92 2.06
N ASP A 67 -0.92 -6.83 3.19
CA ASP A 67 -1.47 -6.78 4.55
C ASP A 67 -2.42 -5.60 4.77
N ARG A 68 -2.11 -4.45 4.16
CA ARG A 68 -2.88 -3.20 4.28
C ARG A 68 -3.58 -2.81 2.98
N GLN A 69 -3.49 -3.66 1.96
CA GLN A 69 -3.89 -3.36 0.59
C GLN A 69 -3.36 -1.98 0.13
N ALA A 70 -2.14 -1.64 0.58
CA ALA A 70 -1.57 -0.32 0.42
C ALA A 70 -0.62 -0.30 -0.77
N LYS A 71 -0.71 0.70 -1.63
CA LYS A 71 0.23 0.91 -2.74
C LYS A 71 0.90 2.26 -2.55
N GLY A 72 2.17 2.38 -2.91
CA GLY A 72 2.86 3.65 -2.72
C GLY A 72 4.21 3.71 -3.38
N LEU A 73 4.84 4.86 -3.23
CA LEU A 73 6.23 5.06 -3.61
C LEU A 73 6.92 5.97 -2.59
N ASP A 74 8.21 5.71 -2.42
CA ASP A 74 9.13 6.57 -1.68
C ASP A 74 10.00 7.33 -2.68
N PHE A 75 10.26 8.59 -2.38
CA PHE A 75 11.08 9.45 -3.22
C PHE A 75 11.95 10.39 -2.40
N LYS A 76 12.99 10.91 -3.03
CA LYS A 76 13.84 11.98 -2.51
C LYS A 76 13.83 13.16 -3.47
N VAL A 77 13.79 14.37 -2.95
CA VAL A 77 13.84 15.59 -3.77
C VAL A 77 14.83 16.56 -3.15
N ARG A 78 15.62 17.21 -4.01
CA ARG A 78 16.53 18.28 -3.61
C ARG A 78 15.79 19.61 -3.60
N GLN A 79 15.17 19.96 -2.48
CA GLN A 79 14.40 21.20 -2.33
C GLN A 79 14.36 21.68 -0.88
N ASN A 80 14.34 22.99 -0.70
CA ASN A 80 14.24 23.62 0.61
C ASN A 80 12.87 23.38 1.25
N PHE A 81 12.85 23.32 2.58
CA PHE A 81 11.64 23.18 3.36
C PHE A 81 11.10 24.56 3.80
N PRO A 82 9.78 24.80 3.81
CA PRO A 82 8.71 23.92 3.34
C PRO A 82 8.67 23.87 1.80
N ALA A 83 8.54 22.67 1.24
CA ALA A 83 8.60 22.45 -0.20
C ALA A 83 7.30 22.88 -0.91
N ARG A 84 7.10 24.19 -1.04
CA ARG A 84 5.89 24.81 -1.61
C ARG A 84 5.57 24.27 -3.01
N ASP A 85 6.55 24.20 -3.90
CA ASP A 85 6.32 23.71 -5.27
C ASP A 85 5.83 22.27 -5.27
N LEU A 86 6.34 21.44 -4.35
CA LEU A 86 5.93 20.06 -4.22
C LEU A 86 4.50 19.97 -3.70
N ARG A 87 4.14 20.81 -2.72
CA ARG A 87 2.75 20.93 -2.26
C ARG A 87 1.82 21.30 -3.40
N ASP A 88 2.13 22.40 -4.09
CA ASP A 88 1.27 22.99 -5.11
C ASP A 88 1.13 22.01 -6.30
N PHE A 89 2.20 21.25 -6.62
CA PHE A 89 2.15 20.12 -7.55
C PHE A 89 1.15 19.05 -7.13
N TYR A 90 1.27 18.49 -5.92
CA TYR A 90 0.39 17.41 -5.50
C TYR A 90 -1.06 17.87 -5.33
N GLU A 91 -1.32 19.11 -4.89
CA GLU A 91 -2.68 19.64 -4.85
C GLU A 91 -3.32 19.71 -6.24
N LYS A 92 -2.56 20.18 -7.24
CA LYS A 92 -3.01 20.24 -8.63
C LYS A 92 -3.25 18.85 -9.22
N GLU A 93 -2.27 17.95 -9.12
CA GLU A 93 -2.35 16.62 -9.72
C GLU A 93 -3.43 15.76 -9.07
N MET A 94 -3.52 15.77 -7.74
CA MET A 94 -4.55 15.00 -7.03
C MET A 94 -5.96 15.51 -7.38
N LYS A 95 -6.16 16.83 -7.49
CA LYS A 95 -7.43 17.40 -7.95
C LYS A 95 -7.75 17.00 -9.39
N ALA A 96 -6.77 17.04 -10.30
CA ALA A 96 -6.95 16.61 -11.69
C ALA A 96 -7.32 15.12 -11.80
N LEU A 97 -6.82 14.29 -10.89
CA LEU A 97 -7.15 12.87 -10.77
C LEU A 97 -8.48 12.59 -10.03
N GLY A 98 -9.26 13.62 -9.70
CA GLY A 98 -10.57 13.47 -9.05
C GLY A 98 -10.53 13.25 -7.53
N TRP A 99 -9.38 13.47 -6.89
CA TRP A 99 -9.26 13.36 -5.44
C TRP A 99 -9.71 14.66 -4.76
N SER A 100 -10.36 14.52 -3.61
CA SER A 100 -10.77 15.64 -2.77
C SER A 100 -9.90 15.71 -1.52
N PRO A 101 -9.48 16.90 -1.06
CA PRO A 101 -8.81 17.05 0.22
C PRO A 101 -9.59 16.38 1.35
N TYR A 102 -8.90 15.59 2.17
CA TYR A 102 -9.52 14.95 3.32
C TYR A 102 -9.40 15.84 4.55
N GLN A 103 -10.54 16.28 5.08
CA GLN A 103 -10.63 16.89 6.39
C GLN A 103 -11.24 15.89 7.38
N ASP A 104 -10.49 15.56 8.43
CA ASP A 104 -11.05 14.76 9.52
C ASP A 104 -12.09 15.60 10.27
N ARG A 105 -13.35 15.18 10.22
CA ARG A 105 -14.48 15.86 10.90
C ARG A 105 -14.26 16.03 12.40
N LYS A 106 -13.40 15.22 13.03
CA LYS A 106 -13.05 15.36 14.46
C LYS A 106 -12.08 16.51 14.72
N ASN A 107 -11.27 16.88 13.73
CA ASN A 107 -10.34 18.01 13.77
C ASN A 107 -10.85 19.17 12.90
N LYS A 108 -12.00 19.75 13.28
CA LYS A 108 -12.59 20.92 12.60
C LYS A 108 -11.68 22.17 12.56
N LYS A 109 -10.60 22.19 13.35
CA LYS A 109 -9.66 23.34 13.43
C LYS A 109 -8.52 23.28 12.41
N SER A 110 -8.34 22.19 11.68
CA SER A 110 -7.34 22.11 10.61
C SER A 110 -8.03 22.11 9.25
N ASP A 111 -8.35 23.31 8.75
CA ASP A 111 -8.71 23.53 7.33
C ASP A 111 -7.61 23.09 6.35
N ARG A 112 -6.44 22.72 6.86
CA ARG A 112 -5.26 22.45 6.08
C ARG A 112 -5.21 20.96 5.82
N THR A 113 -5.40 20.60 4.55
CA THR A 113 -4.95 19.34 3.93
C THR A 113 -3.58 18.96 4.48
N TRP A 114 -2.73 19.96 4.74
CA TRP A 114 -1.37 19.85 5.27
C TRP A 114 -1.29 20.02 6.79
N MET A 115 -0.78 19.01 7.47
CA MET A 115 -0.45 19.05 8.90
C MET A 115 1.05 18.96 9.11
N GLY A 116 1.61 19.94 9.83
CA GLY A 116 3.03 19.97 10.20
C GLY A 116 3.26 19.43 11.61
N ARG A 117 4.26 18.58 11.80
CA ARG A 117 4.73 18.12 13.12
C ARG A 117 6.25 18.18 13.18
N VAL A 118 6.81 18.57 14.32
CA VAL A 118 8.24 18.39 14.60
C VAL A 118 8.37 17.42 15.77
N SER A 119 9.20 16.40 15.62
CA SER A 119 9.51 15.43 16.67
C SER A 119 11.02 15.27 16.80
N ARG A 120 11.48 14.86 17.98
CA ARG A 120 12.87 14.47 18.22
C ARG A 120 12.87 12.96 18.38
N SER A 121 13.74 12.26 17.65
CA SER A 121 13.90 10.82 17.89
C SER A 121 14.48 10.60 19.30
N LYS A 122 13.96 9.61 20.04
CA LYS A 122 14.49 9.25 21.36
C LYS A 122 15.87 8.59 21.25
N GLU A 123 16.13 7.91 20.14
CA GLU A 123 17.33 7.10 19.90
C GLU A 123 18.43 7.89 19.17
N ASN A 124 18.07 9.02 18.54
CA ASN A 124 19.00 9.82 17.75
C ASN A 124 18.68 11.31 17.98
N PRO A 125 19.66 12.19 18.28
CA PRO A 125 19.42 13.62 18.49
C PRO A 125 18.88 14.37 17.26
N ARG A 126 18.57 13.67 16.17
CA ARG A 126 17.89 14.18 14.98
C ARG A 126 16.48 14.67 15.30
N TYR A 127 16.22 15.90 14.89
CA TYR A 127 14.87 16.42 14.73
C TYR A 127 14.31 16.01 13.39
N ILE A 128 13.01 15.71 13.35
CA ILE A 128 12.27 15.34 12.15
C ILE A 128 11.05 16.26 12.06
N ALA A 129 11.01 17.08 11.03
CA ALA A 129 9.83 17.82 10.61
C ALA A 129 9.07 17.00 9.57
N GLU A 130 7.78 16.82 9.81
CA GLU A 130 6.86 16.07 8.96
C GLU A 130 5.75 16.99 8.47
N TYR A 131 5.45 16.92 7.17
CA TYR A 131 4.29 17.56 6.56
C TYR A 131 3.45 16.49 5.89
N THR A 132 2.24 16.26 6.41
CA THR A 132 1.34 15.25 5.88
C THR A 132 0.17 15.88 5.15
N ALA A 133 -0.18 15.37 3.98
CA ALA A 133 -1.41 15.69 3.28
C ALA A 133 -2.26 14.46 2.98
N ASP A 134 -3.56 14.57 3.24
CA ASP A 134 -4.52 13.49 3.01
C ASP A 134 -5.55 13.89 1.95
N TRP A 135 -5.88 12.97 1.04
CA TRP A 135 -6.98 13.10 0.07
C TRP A 135 -7.85 11.84 0.07
N ILE A 136 -9.11 11.98 -0.32
CA ILE A 136 -10.05 10.88 -0.53
C ILE A 136 -10.58 10.89 -1.96
N HIS A 137 -10.67 9.69 -2.54
CA HIS A 137 -11.40 9.46 -3.78
C HIS A 137 -12.72 8.74 -3.47
N TYR A 138 -13.82 9.48 -3.33
CA TYR A 138 -15.10 8.92 -2.88
C TYR A 138 -15.67 7.84 -3.80
N GLY A 139 -15.49 7.98 -5.12
CA GLY A 139 -15.96 6.98 -6.08
C GLY A 139 -15.20 5.65 -6.04
N ARG A 140 -13.98 5.64 -5.46
CA ARG A 140 -13.13 4.44 -5.37
C ARG A 140 -13.03 3.91 -3.94
N LEU A 141 -13.54 4.67 -2.96
CA LEU A 141 -13.37 4.40 -1.55
C LEU A 141 -11.89 4.22 -1.19
N GLU A 142 -11.07 5.18 -1.61
CA GLU A 142 -9.63 5.18 -1.33
C GLU A 142 -9.20 6.46 -0.62
N LYS A 143 -8.12 6.35 0.14
CA LYS A 143 -7.44 7.46 0.79
C LYS A 143 -5.99 7.49 0.35
N ALA A 144 -5.55 8.64 -0.15
CA ALA A 144 -4.16 8.94 -0.42
C ALA A 144 -3.57 9.75 0.73
N ARG A 145 -2.34 9.44 1.11
CA ARG A 145 -1.54 10.17 2.09
C ARG A 145 -0.17 10.47 1.50
N LEU A 146 0.18 11.73 1.43
CA LEU A 146 1.55 12.20 1.19
C LEU A 146 2.16 12.57 2.54
N MET A 147 3.36 12.10 2.80
CA MET A 147 4.17 12.48 3.97
C MET A 147 5.51 12.97 3.46
N LEU A 148 5.83 14.22 3.80
CA LEU A 148 7.14 14.82 3.56
C LEU A 148 7.88 14.84 4.88
N SER A 149 9.11 14.33 4.89
CA SER A 149 9.94 14.25 6.08
C SER A 149 11.27 14.93 5.81
N TYR A 150 11.66 15.77 6.76
CA TYR A 150 12.91 16.51 6.77
C TYR A 150 13.60 16.27 8.11
N SER A 151 14.85 15.78 8.08
CA SER A 151 15.63 15.51 9.30
C SER A 151 16.89 16.34 9.37
N TRP A 152 17.20 16.91 10.53
CA TRP A 152 18.44 17.65 10.77
C TRP A 152 19.06 17.31 12.13
N THR A 153 20.38 17.46 12.21
CA THR A 153 21.20 17.37 13.42
C THR A 153 21.77 18.76 13.70
N ASP A 154 21.07 19.63 14.40
CA ASP A 154 21.73 20.72 15.13
C ASP A 154 20.82 21.42 16.14
N TYR A 155 21.41 21.87 17.26
CA TYR A 155 20.70 22.24 18.48
C TYR A 155 20.85 23.71 18.88
N GLU A 156 21.73 24.51 18.27
CA GLU A 156 22.14 25.75 18.95
C GLU A 156 21.12 26.88 18.92
N ASP A 157 20.15 26.90 17.99
CA ASP A 157 19.07 27.89 18.07
C ASP A 157 17.88 27.49 17.19
N ARG A 158 16.71 27.24 17.79
CA ARG A 158 15.47 26.97 17.02
C ARG A 158 15.11 28.15 16.10
N SER A 159 15.58 29.35 16.42
CA SER A 159 15.36 30.56 15.61
C SER A 159 16.30 30.68 14.40
N LYS A 160 17.37 29.89 14.34
CA LYS A 160 18.38 29.90 13.26
C LYS A 160 18.43 28.59 12.47
N ILE A 161 17.33 27.82 12.45
CA ILE A 161 17.23 26.68 11.54
C ILE A 161 17.17 27.23 10.12
N ASP A 162 18.33 27.23 9.46
CA ASP A 162 18.42 27.58 8.06
C ASP A 162 17.91 26.42 7.21
N TYR A 163 16.62 26.48 6.88
CA TYR A 163 15.99 25.53 5.97
C TYR A 163 16.51 25.63 4.52
N SER A 164 17.35 26.64 4.20
CA SER A 164 17.86 26.87 2.85
C SER A 164 19.08 26.01 2.48
N ASN A 165 19.83 25.55 3.48
CA ASN A 165 21.08 24.80 3.27
C ASN A 165 20.93 23.28 3.28
N ASN A 166 19.76 22.76 3.64
CA ASN A 166 19.54 21.33 3.77
C ASN A 166 18.46 20.85 2.79
N GLN A 167 18.92 20.48 1.61
CA GLN A 167 18.06 20.18 0.46
C GLN A 167 17.51 18.74 0.47
N ASN A 168 17.80 17.90 1.46
CA ASN A 168 17.46 16.47 1.39
C ASN A 168 16.06 16.18 1.98
N LEU A 169 15.02 16.53 1.24
CA LEU A 169 13.65 16.15 1.58
C LEU A 169 13.36 14.72 1.10
N SER A 170 12.84 13.88 1.98
CA SER A 170 12.25 12.59 1.61
C SER A 170 10.74 12.67 1.64
N GLY A 171 10.07 11.98 0.71
CA GLY A 171 8.62 11.89 0.70
C GLY A 171 8.15 10.46 0.46
N THR A 172 6.99 10.15 1.02
CA THR A 172 6.27 8.90 0.77
C THR A 172 4.84 9.24 0.44
N ILE A 173 4.34 8.73 -0.68
CA ILE A 173 2.92 8.79 -1.02
C ILE A 173 2.34 7.38 -1.01
N THR A 174 1.24 7.20 -0.29
CA THR A 174 0.57 5.92 -0.10
C THR A 174 -0.91 6.06 -0.40
N ILE A 175 -1.46 5.11 -1.14
CA ILE A 175 -2.88 4.92 -1.37
C ILE A 175 -3.32 3.68 -0.59
N THR A 176 -4.39 3.82 0.18
CA THR A 176 -4.98 2.75 1.00
C THR A 176 -6.49 2.72 0.81
N PRO A 177 -7.16 1.57 0.98
CA PRO A 177 -8.61 1.53 1.05
C PRO A 177 -9.13 2.46 2.15
N TYR A 178 -10.18 3.21 1.82
CA TYR A 178 -10.92 4.05 2.75
C TYR A 178 -12.21 3.36 3.13
N ALA A 179 -12.23 2.73 4.30
CA ALA A 179 -13.47 2.26 4.90
C ALA A 179 -14.31 3.49 5.30
N LYS A 180 -15.40 3.72 4.57
CA LYS A 180 -16.45 4.67 4.99
C LYS A 180 -16.97 4.15 6.33
N ARG A 181 -16.53 4.73 7.45
CA ARG A 181 -17.14 4.44 8.75
C ARG A 181 -18.62 4.74 8.59
N ARG A 182 -19.47 3.71 8.69
CA ARG A 182 -20.91 3.88 8.87
C ARG A 182 -21.07 4.53 10.24
N PHE A 183 -21.12 5.86 10.26
CA PHE A 183 -21.63 6.57 11.41
C PHE A 183 -23.14 6.40 11.34
N HIS A 184 -23.65 5.43 12.11
CA HIS A 184 -25.05 5.42 12.54
C HIS A 184 -25.25 6.56 13.55
#